data_AF-A0A7W7D608-F1
#
_entry.id   AF-A0A7W7D608-F1
#
_cell.length_a   1.000
_cell.length_b   1.000
_cell.length_c   1.000
_cell.angle_alpha   90.00
_cell.angle_beta   90.00
_cell.angle_gamma   90.00
#
_symmetry.space_group_name_H-M   'P 1'
#
loop_
_entity.id
_entity.type
_entity.pdbx_description
1 polymer ?
#
loop_
_entity_poly.entity_id
_entity_poly.type
_entity_poly.pdbx_seq_one_letter_code
_entity_poly.pdbx_strand_id
1 'polypeptide(L)'
;MSLDARSFGILEPAENVNYGRDEVPSARDGQIRDLVLHAAGSWAFEEIVRIVPRGADRVLGAFAERAASMAVRRQDVRELRAGLLAAAIAQETSGDPREALAALSLLYRAAEMIGHDPDVEFSALNEFSGGRAGGLLDFLRRSPEDKAIEAMGYEEGDDKRGFRFLRNW
;
A
#
# COMPACT_ATOMS: atom_id res chain seq x y z
N MET A 1 22.13 -4.52 -5.10
CA MET A 1 22.15 -5.43 -3.93
C MET A 1 21.26 -6.61 -4.29
N SER A 2 21.72 -7.86 -4.10
CA SER A 2 20.86 -9.04 -4.33
C SER A 2 19.84 -9.13 -3.19
N LEU A 3 18.56 -9.31 -3.52
CA LEU A 3 17.54 -9.60 -2.50
C LEU A 3 17.69 -11.05 -2.02
N ASP A 4 17.38 -11.26 -0.75
CA ASP A 4 17.24 -12.56 -0.12
C ASP A 4 16.12 -12.52 0.94
N ALA A 5 15.79 -13.65 1.56
CA ALA A 5 14.76 -13.71 2.60
C ALA A 5 15.03 -12.77 3.77
N ARG A 6 16.30 -12.54 4.13
CA ARG A 6 16.69 -11.68 5.25
C ARG A 6 16.38 -10.22 4.98
N SER A 7 16.38 -9.82 3.71
CA SER A 7 16.01 -8.47 3.27
C SER A 7 14.57 -8.11 3.67
N PHE A 8 13.69 -9.09 3.84
CA PHE A 8 12.30 -8.90 4.27
C PHE A 8 12.12 -8.83 5.79
N GLY A 9 13.20 -8.99 6.59
CA GLY A 9 13.14 -8.85 8.04
C GLY A 9 12.67 -7.47 8.51
N ILE A 10 12.76 -6.44 7.66
CA ILE A 10 12.17 -5.12 7.93
C ILE A 10 10.64 -5.14 8.04
N LEU A 11 9.96 -6.16 7.51
CA LEU A 11 8.52 -6.33 7.60
C LEU A 11 8.07 -7.13 8.82
N GLU A 12 9.00 -7.56 9.67
CA GLU A 12 8.67 -8.24 10.91
C GLU A 12 7.82 -7.33 11.82
N PRO A 13 6.67 -7.78 12.33
CA PRO A 13 5.80 -6.94 13.16
C PRO A 13 6.49 -6.38 14.40
N ALA A 14 7.42 -7.13 14.98
CA ALA A 14 8.19 -6.72 16.15
C ALA A 14 9.09 -5.50 15.88
N GLU A 15 9.50 -5.29 14.62
CA GLU A 15 10.36 -4.17 14.18
C GLU A 15 9.56 -2.92 13.77
N ASN A 16 8.22 -2.99 13.84
CA ASN A 16 7.29 -1.98 13.34
C ASN A 16 6.19 -1.65 14.35
N VAL A 17 6.50 -1.75 15.64
CA VAL A 17 5.57 -1.34 16.71
C VAL A 17 5.21 0.13 16.53
N ASN A 18 3.91 0.44 16.51
CA ASN A 18 3.33 1.78 16.29
C ASN A 18 3.60 2.43 14.92
N TYR A 19 4.22 1.73 13.98
CA TYR A 19 4.60 2.30 12.67
C TYR A 19 3.47 3.04 11.94
N GLY A 20 2.25 2.48 11.94
CA GLY A 20 1.08 3.13 11.32
C GLY A 20 0.70 4.49 11.96
N ARG A 21 0.98 4.67 13.26
CA ARG A 21 0.64 5.88 14.02
C ARG A 21 1.74 6.93 14.02
N ASP A 22 2.96 6.56 13.63
CA ASP A 22 4.09 7.48 13.60
C ASP A 22 3.86 8.65 12.64
N GLU A 23 4.67 9.70 12.80
CA GLU A 23 4.69 10.83 11.89
C GLU A 23 4.99 10.38 10.46
N VAL A 24 4.37 11.05 9.49
CA VAL A 24 4.62 10.86 8.05
C VAL A 24 5.38 12.10 7.57
N PRO A 25 6.52 11.97 6.87
CA PRO A 25 7.24 10.73 6.56
C PRO A 25 8.07 10.20 7.74
N SER A 26 8.38 8.90 7.69
CA SER A 26 9.40 8.22 8.48
C SER A 26 10.50 7.64 7.59
N ALA A 27 11.68 7.35 8.16
CA ALA A 27 12.73 6.64 7.43
C ALA A 27 12.28 5.24 6.98
N ARG A 28 11.39 4.62 7.77
CA ARG A 28 10.85 3.29 7.47
C ARG A 28 10.03 3.27 6.19
N ASP A 29 9.32 4.35 5.87
CA ASP A 29 8.54 4.47 4.62
C ASP A 29 9.44 4.27 3.39
N GLY A 30 10.58 4.97 3.36
CA GLY A 30 11.54 4.85 2.26
C GLY A 30 12.13 3.44 2.15
N GLN A 31 12.46 2.83 3.29
CA GLN A 31 13.03 1.47 3.31
C GLN A 31 12.04 0.42 2.81
N ILE A 32 10.77 0.49 3.23
CA ILE A 32 9.73 -0.45 2.76
C ILE A 32 9.43 -0.21 1.28
N ARG A 33 9.28 1.05 0.85
CA ARG A 33 9.09 1.41 -0.56
C ARG A 33 10.18 0.82 -1.45
N ASP A 34 11.44 1.06 -1.09
CA ASP A 34 12.58 0.60 -1.88
C ASP A 34 12.67 -0.92 -1.91
N LEU A 35 12.35 -1.60 -0.79
CA LEU A 35 12.25 -3.06 -0.74
C LEU A 35 11.19 -3.59 -1.69
N VAL A 36 9.94 -3.11 -1.60
CA VAL A 36 8.84 -3.68 -2.39
C VAL A 36 9.03 -3.43 -3.89
N LEU A 37 9.49 -2.24 -4.28
CA LEU A 37 9.75 -1.92 -5.68
C LEU A 37 10.93 -2.73 -6.24
N HIS A 38 12.01 -2.86 -5.47
CA HIS A 38 13.16 -3.67 -5.89
C HIS A 38 12.80 -5.15 -6.00
N ALA A 39 11.94 -5.65 -5.10
CA ALA A 39 11.41 -7.00 -5.16
C ALA A 39 10.56 -7.23 -6.41
N ALA A 40 9.64 -6.33 -6.75
CA ALA A 40 8.83 -6.44 -7.97
C ALA A 40 9.65 -6.34 -9.27
N GLY A 41 10.79 -5.64 -9.25
CA GLY A 41 11.72 -5.60 -10.37
C GLY A 41 12.58 -6.86 -10.52
N SER A 42 12.66 -7.69 -9.48
CA SER A 42 13.58 -8.83 -9.42
C SER A 42 12.88 -10.19 -9.43
N TRP A 43 11.69 -10.27 -8.81
CA TRP A 43 11.00 -11.52 -8.49
C TRP A 43 9.55 -11.49 -8.97
N ALA A 44 9.00 -12.67 -9.24
CA ALA A 44 7.57 -12.81 -9.50
C ALA A 44 6.76 -12.53 -8.22
N PHE A 45 5.54 -12.02 -8.37
CA PHE A 45 4.67 -11.69 -7.23
C PHE A 45 4.50 -12.86 -6.24
N GLU A 46 4.33 -14.08 -6.74
CA GLU A 46 4.20 -15.27 -5.90
C GLU A 46 5.46 -15.58 -5.07
N GLU A 47 6.65 -15.31 -5.61
CA GLU A 47 7.91 -15.48 -4.88
C GLU A 47 8.03 -14.46 -3.74
N ILE A 48 7.59 -13.23 -3.98
CA ILE A 48 7.53 -12.17 -2.95
C ILE A 48 6.58 -12.59 -1.83
N VAL A 49 5.38 -13.04 -2.17
CA VAL A 49 4.37 -13.49 -1.19
C VAL A 49 4.87 -14.67 -0.35
N ARG A 50 5.64 -15.60 -0.92
CA ARG A 50 6.16 -16.75 -0.17
C ARG A 50 7.24 -16.39 0.84
N ILE A 51 7.95 -15.28 0.64
CA ILE A 51 9.15 -14.93 1.41
C ILE A 51 8.90 -13.84 2.45
N VAL A 52 7.78 -13.12 2.36
CA VAL A 52 7.38 -12.14 3.36
C VAL A 52 7.10 -12.83 4.71
N PRO A 53 7.57 -12.26 5.83
CA PRO A 53 7.33 -12.81 7.16
C PRO A 53 5.84 -12.95 7.47
N ARG A 54 5.53 -13.91 8.35
CA ARG A 54 4.17 -14.05 8.88
C ARG A 54 3.78 -12.79 9.66
N GLY A 55 2.58 -12.25 9.40
CA GLY A 55 2.12 -11.03 10.05
C GLY A 55 2.57 -9.74 9.36
N ALA A 56 3.36 -9.84 8.27
CA ALA A 56 3.79 -8.69 7.47
C ALA A 56 2.62 -7.94 6.83
N ASP A 57 1.46 -8.59 6.66
CA ASP A 57 0.21 -7.99 6.19
C ASP A 57 -0.14 -6.70 6.94
N ARG A 58 0.00 -6.68 8.27
CA ARG A 58 -0.27 -5.49 9.10
C ARG A 58 0.69 -4.34 8.83
N VAL A 59 1.97 -4.68 8.64
CA VAL A 59 3.02 -3.68 8.37
C VAL A 59 2.84 -3.12 6.96
N LEU A 60 2.57 -3.99 5.98
CA LEU A 60 2.34 -3.63 4.59
C LEU A 60 1.04 -2.83 4.41
N GLY A 61 -0.03 -3.18 5.13
CA GLY A 61 -1.27 -2.40 5.17
C GLY A 61 -1.05 -1.00 5.74
N ALA A 62 -0.35 -0.89 6.87
CA ALA A 62 0.02 0.40 7.44
C ALA A 62 0.92 1.21 6.50
N PHE A 63 1.89 0.57 5.84
CA PHE A 63 2.73 1.20 4.82
C PHE A 63 1.88 1.68 3.64
N ALA A 64 0.93 0.90 3.15
CA ALA A 64 0.06 1.28 2.03
C ALA A 64 -0.75 2.56 2.32
N GLU A 65 -1.32 2.68 3.52
CA GLU A 65 -2.01 3.91 3.96
C GLU A 65 -1.05 5.11 3.99
N ARG A 66 0.16 4.91 4.52
CA ARG A 66 1.20 5.97 4.59
C ARG A 66 1.71 6.35 3.20
N ALA A 67 1.90 5.38 2.32
CA ALA A 67 2.34 5.55 0.94
C ALA A 67 1.34 6.36 0.11
N ALA A 68 0.03 6.17 0.32
CA ALA A 68 -1.01 6.99 -0.29
C ALA A 68 -0.84 8.48 0.07
N SER A 69 -0.63 8.77 1.36
CA SER A 69 -0.33 10.15 1.82
C SER A 69 0.96 10.69 1.20
N MET A 70 2.00 9.86 1.13
CA MET A 70 3.29 10.25 0.55
C MET A 70 3.23 10.50 -0.96
N ALA A 71 2.43 9.73 -1.70
CA ALA A 71 2.20 9.93 -3.12
C ALA A 71 1.65 11.33 -3.39
N VAL A 72 0.60 11.73 -2.66
CA VAL A 72 0.01 13.07 -2.78
C VAL A 72 0.99 14.15 -2.33
N ARG A 73 1.63 13.97 -1.15
CA ARG A 73 2.57 14.95 -0.60
C ARG A 73 3.76 15.23 -1.51
N ARG A 74 4.29 14.19 -2.18
CA ARG A 74 5.47 14.29 -3.05
C ARG A 74 5.13 14.43 -4.54
N GLN A 75 3.86 14.27 -4.92
CA GLN A 75 3.43 14.14 -6.32
C GLN A 75 4.23 13.05 -7.05
N ASP A 76 4.38 11.88 -6.40
CA ASP A 76 5.23 10.80 -6.89
C ASP A 76 4.46 9.47 -7.01
N VAL A 77 4.21 9.07 -8.26
CA VAL A 77 3.56 7.80 -8.62
C VAL A 77 4.31 6.56 -8.09
N ARG A 78 5.62 6.66 -7.81
CA ARG A 78 6.37 5.53 -7.25
C ARG A 78 5.92 5.19 -5.83
N GLU A 79 5.52 6.19 -5.04
CA GLU A 79 4.92 5.97 -3.72
C GLU A 79 3.56 5.27 -3.85
N LEU A 80 2.73 5.71 -4.81
CA LEU A 80 1.44 5.07 -5.12
C LEU A 80 1.62 3.60 -5.50
N ARG A 81 2.52 3.31 -6.45
CA ARG A 81 2.78 1.93 -6.92
C ARG A 81 3.35 1.04 -5.84
N ALA A 82 4.23 1.57 -4.99
CA ALA A 82 4.73 0.83 -3.84
C ALA A 82 3.60 0.51 -2.85
N GLY A 83 2.72 1.47 -2.57
CA GLY A 83 1.54 1.27 -1.72
C GLY A 83 0.57 0.24 -2.28
N LEU A 84 0.27 0.29 -3.58
CA LEU A 84 -0.57 -0.69 -4.27
C LEU A 84 0.03 -2.10 -4.16
N LEU A 85 1.33 -2.23 -4.46
CA LEU A 85 2.04 -3.51 -4.35
C LEU A 85 2.00 -4.06 -2.92
N ALA A 86 2.23 -3.22 -1.92
CA ALA A 86 2.13 -3.62 -0.53
C ALA A 86 0.72 -4.06 -0.14
N ALA A 87 -0.31 -3.36 -0.58
CA ALA A 87 -1.71 -3.74 -0.35
C ALA A 87 -2.04 -5.09 -0.99
N ALA A 88 -1.56 -5.34 -2.22
CA ALA A 88 -1.74 -6.63 -2.91
C ALA A 88 -1.05 -7.79 -2.16
N ILE A 89 0.19 -7.59 -1.71
CA ILE A 89 0.91 -8.60 -0.91
C ILE A 89 0.19 -8.84 0.43
N ALA A 90 -0.29 -7.78 1.09
CA ALA A 90 -1.03 -7.88 2.35
C ALA A 90 -2.35 -8.64 2.19
N GLN A 91 -3.11 -8.41 1.11
CA GLN A 91 -4.33 -9.17 0.83
C GLN A 91 -4.04 -10.65 0.63
N GLU A 92 -3.04 -10.98 -0.20
CA GLU A 92 -2.70 -12.38 -0.50
C GLU A 92 -2.19 -13.12 0.75
N THR A 93 -1.48 -12.42 1.64
CA THR A 93 -0.92 -13.02 2.87
C THR A 93 -1.90 -13.12 4.03
N SER A 94 -2.80 -12.15 4.20
CA SER A 94 -3.83 -12.17 5.25
C SER A 94 -4.93 -13.19 4.98
N GLY A 95 -5.28 -13.38 3.70
CA GLY A 95 -6.44 -14.17 3.29
C GLY A 95 -7.80 -13.50 3.60
N ASP A 96 -7.80 -12.28 4.16
CA ASP A 96 -9.02 -11.48 4.35
C ASP A 96 -8.95 -10.21 3.47
N PRO A 97 -9.65 -10.20 2.32
CA PRO A 97 -9.59 -9.07 1.40
C PRO A 97 -10.11 -7.76 2.01
N ARG A 98 -10.89 -7.83 3.10
CA ARG A 98 -11.46 -6.66 3.77
C ARG A 98 -10.42 -5.82 4.49
N GLU A 99 -9.31 -6.42 4.93
CA GLU A 99 -8.28 -5.69 5.68
C GLU A 99 -7.59 -4.61 4.85
N ALA A 100 -7.55 -4.77 3.53
CA ALA A 100 -6.95 -3.77 2.65
C ALA A 100 -7.93 -2.71 2.11
N LEU A 101 -9.24 -2.84 2.32
CA LEU A 101 -10.23 -1.92 1.71
C LEU A 101 -9.96 -0.45 2.03
N ALA A 102 -9.59 -0.16 3.28
CA ALA A 102 -9.21 1.18 3.70
C ALA A 102 -8.00 1.69 2.89
N ALA A 103 -6.92 0.92 2.84
CA ALA A 103 -5.72 1.28 2.08
C ALA A 103 -6.00 1.44 0.57
N LEU A 104 -6.81 0.56 -0.02
CA LEU A 104 -7.19 0.66 -1.44
C LEU A 104 -7.98 1.92 -1.74
N SER A 105 -8.89 2.32 -0.85
CA SER A 105 -9.62 3.59 -0.97
C SER A 105 -8.68 4.80 -0.94
N LEU A 106 -7.72 4.82 -0.02
CA LEU A 106 -6.72 5.89 0.05
C LEU A 106 -5.82 5.93 -1.18
N LEU A 107 -5.38 4.77 -1.69
CA LEU A 107 -4.54 4.68 -2.89
C LEU A 107 -5.31 5.08 -4.16
N TYR A 108 -6.58 4.71 -4.25
CA TYR A 108 -7.48 5.15 -5.32
C TYR A 108 -7.57 6.68 -5.33
N ARG A 109 -7.88 7.27 -4.17
CA ARG A 109 -7.97 8.72 -4.04
C ARG A 109 -6.63 9.41 -4.31
N ALA A 110 -5.53 8.86 -3.81
CA ALA A 110 -4.19 9.37 -4.05
C ALA A 110 -3.85 9.41 -5.54
N ALA A 111 -4.21 8.35 -6.30
CA ALA A 111 -4.02 8.31 -7.75
C ALA A 111 -4.74 9.46 -8.45
N GLU A 112 -6.01 9.70 -8.13
CA GLU A 112 -6.77 10.84 -8.67
C GLU A 112 -6.10 12.18 -8.35
N MET A 113 -5.67 12.36 -7.10
CA MET A 113 -5.07 13.61 -6.63
C MET A 113 -3.72 13.93 -7.27
N ILE A 114 -2.96 12.92 -7.70
CA ILE A 114 -1.69 13.11 -8.43
C ILE A 114 -1.88 13.08 -9.96
N GLY A 115 -3.12 13.04 -10.44
CA GLY A 115 -3.45 13.08 -11.87
C GLY A 115 -3.25 11.75 -12.61
N HIS A 116 -3.23 10.63 -11.91
CA HIS A 116 -3.17 9.28 -12.48
C HIS A 116 -4.57 8.64 -12.53
N ASP A 117 -4.80 7.82 -13.54
CA ASP A 117 -6.03 7.02 -13.66
C ASP A 117 -5.95 5.81 -12.71
N PRO A 118 -6.81 5.74 -11.67
CA PRO A 118 -6.79 4.62 -10.73
C PRO A 118 -7.06 3.28 -11.40
N ASP A 119 -7.95 3.22 -12.40
CA ASP A 119 -8.30 1.98 -13.08
C ASP A 119 -7.08 1.41 -13.82
N VAL A 120 -6.25 2.27 -14.40
CA VAL A 120 -4.99 1.88 -15.06
C VAL A 120 -3.96 1.36 -14.06
N GLU A 121 -3.71 2.10 -12.97
CA GLU A 121 -2.68 1.72 -11.99
C GLU A 121 -3.04 0.42 -11.24
N PHE A 122 -4.31 0.24 -10.87
CA PHE A 122 -4.79 -0.98 -10.21
C PHE A 122 -4.80 -2.18 -11.17
N SER A 123 -5.23 -1.98 -12.43
CA SER A 123 -5.24 -3.06 -13.43
C SER A 123 -3.82 -3.53 -13.76
N ALA A 124 -2.87 -2.61 -13.91
CA ALA A 124 -1.47 -2.94 -14.16
C ALA A 124 -0.87 -3.80 -13.03
N LEU A 125 -1.20 -3.48 -11.77
CA LEU A 125 -0.73 -4.30 -10.66
C LEU A 125 -1.41 -5.68 -10.62
N ASN A 126 -2.70 -5.77 -10.92
CA ASN A 126 -3.38 -7.06 -11.00
C ASN A 126 -2.76 -7.94 -12.11
N GLU A 127 -2.43 -7.36 -13.26
CA GLU A 127 -1.72 -8.06 -14.35
C GLU A 127 -0.35 -8.55 -13.88
N PHE A 128 0.45 -7.69 -13.24
CA PHE A 128 1.74 -8.07 -12.65
C PHE A 128 1.61 -9.24 -11.66
N SER A 129 0.55 -9.26 -10.87
CA SER A 129 0.30 -10.33 -9.89
C SER A 129 -0.15 -11.66 -10.53
N GLY A 130 -0.32 -11.71 -11.85
CA GLY A 130 -0.91 -12.86 -12.54
C GLY A 130 -2.37 -13.10 -12.15
N GLY A 131 -3.10 -12.04 -11.79
CA GLY A 131 -4.49 -12.09 -11.33
C GLY A 131 -4.68 -12.54 -9.87
N ARG A 132 -3.59 -12.75 -9.11
CA ARG A 132 -3.67 -13.13 -7.69
C ARG A 132 -4.18 -11.99 -6.82
N ALA A 133 -3.87 -10.74 -7.18
CA ALA A 133 -4.39 -9.54 -6.53
C ALA A 133 -5.82 -9.17 -6.98
N GLY A 134 -6.70 -10.17 -7.17
CA GLY A 134 -8.06 -9.98 -7.68
C GLY A 134 -8.91 -9.00 -6.85
N GLY A 135 -8.61 -8.87 -5.56
CA GLY A 135 -9.22 -7.89 -4.66
C GLY A 135 -9.05 -6.44 -5.11
N LEU A 136 -8.01 -6.12 -5.89
CA LEU A 136 -7.84 -4.79 -6.50
C LEU A 136 -8.92 -4.50 -7.54
N LEU A 137 -9.22 -5.48 -8.40
CA LEU A 137 -10.25 -5.32 -9.42
C LEU A 137 -11.65 -5.35 -8.81
N ASP A 138 -11.86 -6.16 -7.78
CA ASP A 138 -13.12 -6.17 -7.04
C ASP A 138 -13.37 -4.83 -6.36
N PHE A 139 -12.32 -4.18 -5.84
CA PHE A 139 -12.40 -2.81 -5.34
C PHE A 139 -12.80 -1.81 -6.45
N LEU A 140 -12.22 -1.90 -7.66
CA LEU A 140 -12.59 -1.05 -8.79
C LEU A 140 -14.06 -1.20 -9.22
N ARG A 141 -14.70 -2.34 -8.96
CA ARG A 141 -16.11 -2.58 -9.30
C ARG A 141 -17.11 -2.01 -8.27
N ARG A 142 -16.62 -1.52 -7.13
CA ARG A 142 -17.46 -0.92 -6.09
C ARG A 142 -18.12 0.37 -6.59
N SER A 143 -19.22 0.77 -5.95
CA SER A 143 -19.84 2.06 -6.25
C SER A 143 -18.90 3.22 -5.85
N PRO A 144 -19.05 4.42 -6.43
CA PRO A 144 -18.23 5.57 -6.03
C PRO A 144 -18.25 5.85 -4.53
N GLU A 145 -19.42 5.71 -3.89
CA GLU A 145 -19.58 5.92 -2.44
C GLU A 145 -18.78 4.88 -1.64
N ASP A 146 -18.76 3.64 -2.11
CA ASP A 146 -18.06 2.52 -1.50
C ASP A 146 -16.54 2.52 -1.76
N LYS A 147 -16.06 3.36 -2.67
CA LYS A 147 -14.64 3.64 -2.92
C LYS A 147 -14.14 4.86 -2.15
N ALA A 148 -15.05 5.75 -1.74
CA ALA A 148 -14.74 7.01 -1.10
C ALA A 148 -14.00 6.80 0.24
N ILE A 149 -13.05 7.67 0.55
CA ILE A 149 -12.23 7.57 1.76
C ILE A 149 -13.07 7.75 3.03
N GLU A 150 -14.14 8.53 2.93
CA GLU A 150 -15.10 8.82 4.00
C GLU A 150 -15.84 7.55 4.43
N ALA A 151 -16.16 6.66 3.49
CA ALA A 151 -16.77 5.37 3.78
C ALA A 151 -15.83 4.45 4.59
N MET A 152 -14.52 4.72 4.54
CA MET A 152 -13.49 4.01 5.30
C MET A 152 -13.08 4.76 6.58
N GLY A 153 -13.75 5.85 6.92
CA GLY A 153 -13.45 6.66 8.11
C GLY A 153 -12.20 7.54 7.96
N TYR A 154 -11.96 8.05 6.75
CA TYR A 154 -10.86 8.96 6.46
C TYR A 154 -11.33 10.29 5.88
N GLU A 155 -10.47 11.29 6.00
CA GLU A 155 -10.58 12.57 5.33
C GLU A 155 -9.21 13.01 4.78
N GLU A 156 -9.24 13.87 3.77
CA GLU A 156 -8.04 14.59 3.31
C GLU A 156 -7.66 15.65 4.35
N GLY A 157 -6.38 15.75 4.66
CA GLY A 157 -5.89 16.75 5.60
C GLY A 157 -4.40 17.01 5.46
N ASP A 158 -3.86 17.66 6.48
CA ASP A 158 -2.45 18.04 6.59
C ASP A 158 -1.99 17.70 8.00
N ASP A 159 -0.86 17.01 8.12
CA ASP A 159 -0.11 16.99 9.38
C ASP A 159 0.92 18.12 9.36
N LYS A 160 1.55 18.44 10.50
CA LYS A 160 2.53 19.55 10.61
C LYS A 160 3.69 19.50 9.59
N ARG A 161 3.80 18.45 8.77
CA ARG A 161 4.83 18.22 7.75
C ARG A 161 4.24 18.05 6.34
N GLY A 162 2.95 18.28 6.11
CA GLY A 162 2.29 18.24 4.79
C GLY A 162 1.09 17.30 4.72
N PHE A 163 0.59 17.09 3.49
CA PHE A 163 -0.62 16.30 3.24
C PHE A 163 -0.62 14.93 3.93
N ARG A 164 -1.75 14.57 4.55
CA ARG A 164 -1.99 13.26 5.16
C ARG A 164 -3.47 12.90 5.08
N PHE A 165 -3.77 11.64 4.78
CA PHE A 165 -5.11 11.10 5.02
C PHE A 165 -5.29 10.85 6.53
N LEU A 166 -6.26 11.52 7.14
CA LEU A 166 -6.52 11.49 8.58
C LEU A 166 -7.67 10.53 8.89
N ARG A 167 -7.51 9.71 9.94
CA ARG A 167 -8.61 8.90 10.49
C ARG A 167 -9.55 9.81 11.29
N ASN A 168 -10.86 9.62 11.14
CA ASN A 168 -11.87 10.45 11.80
C ASN A 168 -12.50 9.82 13.06
N TRP A 169 -11.85 8.81 13.67
CA TRP A 169 -12.32 8.09 14.86
C TRP A 169 -11.18 7.61 15.77
#